data_AF-A0A2V7JBW6-F1
#
_entry.id   AF-A0A2V7JBW6-F1
#
_cell.length_a   1.000
_cell.length_b   1.000
_cell.length_c   1.000
_cell.angle_alpha   90.00
_cell.angle_beta   90.00
_cell.angle_gamma   90.00
#
_symmetry.space_group_name_H-M   'P 1'
#
loop_
_entity.id
_entity.type
_entity.pdbx_description
1 polymer ?
#
loop_
_entity_poly.entity_id
_entity_poly.type
_entity_poly.pdbx_seq_one_letter_code
_entity_poly.pdbx_strand_id
1 'polypeptide(L)'
;MSEQKALYRYAPGKWSIKEVIGHMADTERVFCYRALSFARGAVQSLPGFDEQAWAPVGKFDARPLADLAAELDAVRRATIALFSGLPEEALGRRGVANNNPVSVRALAWIIAGHERHHLAILRERYLV
;
A
#
# COMPACT_ATOMS: atom_id res chain seq x y z
N MET A 1 -8.68 -6.04 19.01
CA MET A 1 -8.48 -4.59 19.26
C MET A 1 -9.84 -3.90 19.19
N SER A 2 -10.14 -2.91 20.03
CA SER A 2 -11.40 -2.16 19.98
C SER A 2 -11.35 -1.03 18.95
N GLU A 3 -12.52 -0.54 18.51
CA GLU A 3 -12.64 0.62 17.62
C GLU A 3 -11.96 1.87 18.21
N GLN A 4 -12.15 2.12 19.51
CA GLN A 4 -11.51 3.25 20.18
C GLN A 4 -9.98 3.12 20.22
N LYS A 5 -9.45 1.91 20.48
CA LYS A 5 -7.99 1.67 20.46
C LYS A 5 -7.44 1.87 19.04
N ALA A 6 -8.22 1.58 17.99
CA ALA A 6 -7.80 1.78 16.61
C ALA A 6 -7.67 3.26 16.20
N LEU A 7 -8.26 4.18 16.96
CA LEU A 7 -8.12 5.63 16.77
C LEU A 7 -6.87 6.22 17.46
N TYR A 8 -6.11 5.40 18.20
CA TYR A 8 -4.92 5.85 18.91
C TYR A 8 -3.84 6.39 17.98
N ARG A 9 -3.22 7.50 18.39
CA ARG A 9 -2.11 8.18 17.72
C ARG A 9 -0.97 8.34 18.72
N TYR A 10 0.24 7.90 18.37
CA TYR A 10 1.37 7.93 19.31
C TYR A 10 1.98 9.33 19.51
N ALA A 11 1.66 10.30 18.63
CA ALA A 11 2.09 11.69 18.75
C ALA A 11 1.16 12.63 17.95
N PRO A 12 1.14 13.94 18.26
CA PRO A 12 0.44 14.94 17.46
C PRO A 12 0.85 14.90 15.98
N GLY A 13 -0.13 15.00 15.08
CA GLY A 13 0.10 14.95 13.64
C GLY A 13 0.46 13.58 13.08
N LYS A 14 0.42 12.51 13.89
CA LYS A 14 0.60 11.12 13.42
C LYS A 14 -0.73 10.45 13.14
N TRP A 15 -0.69 9.49 12.23
CA TRP A 15 -1.85 8.72 11.83
C TRP A 15 -2.38 7.83 12.96
N SER A 16 -3.68 7.60 12.96
CA SER A 16 -4.29 6.54 13.75
C SER A 16 -3.90 5.16 13.21
N ILE A 17 -4.19 4.09 13.96
CA ILE A 17 -4.01 2.73 13.45
C ILE A 17 -4.89 2.49 12.22
N LYS A 18 -6.12 3.03 12.20
CA LYS A 18 -7.02 2.96 11.04
C LYS A 18 -6.44 3.65 9.81
N GLU A 19 -5.87 4.84 9.97
CA GLU A 19 -5.21 5.59 8.90
C GLU A 19 -3.98 4.84 8.37
N VAL A 20 -3.19 4.19 9.23
CA VAL A 20 -2.08 3.32 8.79
C VAL A 20 -2.58 2.14 7.97
N ILE A 21 -3.66 1.47 8.38
CA ILE A 21 -4.25 0.34 7.62
C ILE A 21 -4.78 0.81 6.27
N GLY A 22 -5.52 1.92 6.24
CA GLY A 22 -6.02 2.52 5.00
C GLY A 22 -4.89 2.91 4.05
N HIS A 23 -3.83 3.54 4.58
CA HIS A 23 -2.63 3.89 3.82
C HIS A 23 -1.95 2.67 3.18
N MET A 24 -1.84 1.54 3.90
CA MET A 24 -1.30 0.31 3.33
C MET A 24 -2.13 -0.17 2.14
N ALA A 25 -3.46 -0.18 2.27
CA ALA A 25 -4.36 -0.61 1.20
C ALA A 25 -4.26 0.29 -0.04
N ASP A 26 -4.24 1.62 0.13
CA ASP A 26 -4.10 2.57 -0.97
C ASP A 26 -2.74 2.47 -1.66
N THR A 27 -1.66 2.39 -0.89
CA THR A 27 -0.30 2.29 -1.42
C THR A 27 -0.11 1.02 -2.24
N GLU A 28 -0.63 -0.11 -1.74
CA GLU A 28 -0.56 -1.38 -2.45
C GLU A 28 -1.33 -1.34 -3.78
N ARG A 29 -2.50 -0.68 -3.83
CA ARG A 29 -3.23 -0.45 -5.09
C ARG A 29 -2.43 0.38 -6.09
N VAL A 30 -1.80 1.47 -5.64
CA VAL A 30 -0.96 2.30 -6.51
C VAL A 30 0.20 1.49 -7.08
N PHE A 31 0.86 0.68 -6.26
CA PHE A 31 1.97 -0.16 -6.70
C PHE A 31 1.50 -1.29 -7.62
N CYS A 32 0.33 -1.88 -7.38
CA CYS A 32 -0.28 -2.86 -8.28
C CYS A 32 -0.66 -2.25 -9.62
N TYR A 33 -1.21 -1.04 -9.65
CA TYR A 33 -1.51 -0.34 -10.90
C TYR A 33 -0.24 -0.09 -11.74
N ARG A 34 0.85 0.32 -11.08
CA ARG A 34 2.17 0.47 -11.72
C ARG A 34 2.67 -0.87 -12.24
N ALA A 35 2.58 -1.93 -11.43
CA ALA A 35 3.03 -3.26 -11.79
C ALA A 35 2.25 -3.79 -13.00
N LEU A 36 0.92 -3.67 -12.99
CA LEU A 36 0.06 -4.03 -14.11
C LEU A 36 0.43 -3.25 -15.37
N SER A 37 0.52 -1.93 -15.28
CA SER A 37 0.86 -1.06 -16.42
C SER A 37 2.19 -1.46 -17.05
N PHE A 38 3.26 -1.60 -16.25
CA PHE A 38 4.58 -1.98 -16.76
C PHE A 38 4.63 -3.43 -17.23
N ALA A 39 3.91 -4.33 -16.57
CA ALA A 39 3.73 -5.70 -17.03
C ALA A 39 2.94 -5.80 -18.35
N ARG A 40 2.27 -4.74 -18.79
CA ARG A 40 1.61 -4.65 -20.12
C ARG A 40 2.40 -3.80 -21.11
N GLY A 41 3.63 -3.39 -20.77
CA GLY A 41 4.52 -2.65 -21.67
C GLY A 41 4.22 -1.16 -21.76
N ALA A 42 3.53 -0.57 -20.77
CA ALA A 42 3.35 0.87 -20.71
C ALA A 42 4.71 1.59 -20.69
N VAL A 43 4.85 2.60 -21.54
CA VAL A 43 6.08 3.40 -21.69
C VAL A 43 6.00 4.76 -21.01
N GLN A 44 4.78 5.22 -20.69
CA GLN A 44 4.56 6.48 -20.00
C GLN A 44 5.05 6.41 -18.55
N SER A 45 5.68 7.49 -18.10
CA SER A 45 6.03 7.66 -16.69
C SER A 45 4.76 7.76 -15.84
N LEU A 46 4.71 7.01 -14.74
CA LEU A 46 3.59 7.05 -13.80
C LEU A 46 3.92 8.00 -12.63
N PRO A 47 2.98 8.88 -12.24
CA PRO A 47 3.25 9.89 -11.22
C PRO A 47 3.47 9.26 -9.84
N GLY A 48 4.15 10.02 -8.97
CA GLY A 48 4.13 9.81 -7.53
C GLY A 48 2.74 10.08 -6.94
N PHE A 49 2.59 9.84 -5.64
CA PHE A 49 1.43 10.29 -4.87
C PHE A 49 1.91 10.83 -3.52
N ASP A 50 1.15 11.75 -2.94
CA ASP A 50 1.43 12.33 -1.64
C ASP A 50 0.59 11.62 -0.58
N GLU A 51 1.21 10.69 0.14
CA GLU A 51 0.57 9.93 1.20
C GLU A 51 0.04 10.81 2.35
N GLN A 52 0.71 11.93 2.63
CA GLN A 52 0.33 12.85 3.71
C GLN A 52 -0.91 13.65 3.32
N ALA A 53 -1.03 14.01 2.03
CA ALA A 53 -2.23 14.63 1.50
C ALA A 53 -3.41 13.63 1.36
N TRP A 54 -3.12 12.36 1.09
CA TRP A 54 -4.15 11.34 0.85
C TRP A 54 -4.79 10.82 2.15
N ALA A 55 -3.99 10.55 3.19
CA ALA A 55 -4.49 9.93 4.42
C ALA A 55 -5.68 10.68 5.06
N PRO A 56 -5.68 12.02 5.17
CA PRO A 56 -6.83 12.78 5.69
C PRO A 56 -8.08 12.68 4.80
N VAL A 57 -7.90 12.63 3.47
CA VAL A 57 -8.99 12.55 2.48
C VAL A 57 -9.64 11.16 2.49
N GLY A 58 -8.88 10.11 2.82
CA GLY A 58 -9.37 8.75 2.93
C GLY A 58 -10.40 8.53 4.06
N LYS A 59 -10.48 9.45 5.03
CA LYS A 59 -11.44 9.40 6.16
C LYS A 59 -11.51 8.05 6.88
N PHE A 60 -10.36 7.36 7.00
CA PHE A 60 -10.29 6.00 7.52
C PHE A 60 -10.79 5.88 8.97
N ASP A 61 -10.61 6.92 9.79
CA ASP A 61 -11.11 6.96 11.17
C ASP A 61 -12.62 6.73 11.29
N ALA A 62 -13.39 7.16 10.29
CA ALA A 62 -14.85 7.03 10.26
C ALA A 62 -15.32 5.62 9.86
N ARG A 63 -14.42 4.76 9.37
CA ARG A 63 -14.75 3.42 8.91
C ARG A 63 -14.57 2.40 10.04
N PRO A 64 -15.40 1.34 10.11
CA PRO A 64 -15.15 0.22 11.01
C PRO A 64 -13.77 -0.38 10.77
N LEU A 65 -13.06 -0.75 11.84
CA LEU A 65 -11.75 -1.37 11.73
C LEU A 65 -11.81 -2.69 10.92
N ALA A 66 -12.88 -3.46 11.13
CA ALA A 66 -13.10 -4.72 10.42
C ALA A 66 -13.18 -4.51 8.90
N ASP A 67 -13.83 -3.44 8.45
CA ASP A 67 -13.97 -3.13 7.02
C ASP A 67 -12.63 -2.72 6.41
N LEU A 68 -11.80 -1.97 7.13
CA LEU A 68 -10.45 -1.61 6.70
C LEU A 68 -9.54 -2.85 6.60
N ALA A 69 -9.65 -3.77 7.56
CA ALA A 69 -8.90 -5.02 7.54
C ALA A 69 -9.33 -5.93 6.39
N ALA A 70 -10.64 -6.08 6.18
CA ALA A 70 -11.20 -6.87 5.08
C ALA A 70 -10.83 -6.28 3.71
N GLU A 71 -10.79 -4.95 3.60
CA GLU A 71 -10.34 -4.29 2.39
C GLU A 71 -8.86 -4.55 2.11
N LEU A 72 -7.97 -4.35 3.08
CA LEU A 72 -6.54 -4.62 2.91
C LEU A 72 -6.30 -6.08 2.51
N ASP A 73 -7.01 -7.01 3.13
CA ASP A 73 -6.97 -8.44 2.79
C ASP A 73 -7.47 -8.71 1.35
N ALA A 74 -8.54 -8.05 0.90
CA ALA A 74 -9.01 -8.14 -0.47
C ALA A 74 -8.00 -7.57 -1.48
N VAL A 75 -7.37 -6.43 -1.17
CA VAL A 75 -6.28 -5.86 -1.97
C VAL A 75 -5.13 -6.86 -2.05
N ARG A 76 -4.73 -7.44 -0.93
CA ARG A 76 -3.63 -8.40 -0.89
C ARG A 76 -3.89 -9.63 -1.74
N ARG A 77 -5.11 -10.19 -1.70
CA ARG A 77 -5.49 -11.29 -2.60
C ARG A 77 -5.40 -10.90 -4.07
N ALA A 78 -5.87 -9.70 -4.43
CA ALA A 78 -5.78 -9.20 -5.80
C ALA A 78 -4.32 -9.00 -6.24
N THR A 79 -3.46 -8.49 -5.36
CA THR A 79 -2.02 -8.35 -5.58
C THR A 79 -1.36 -9.71 -5.86
N ILE A 80 -1.63 -10.70 -5.01
CA ILE A 80 -1.09 -12.05 -5.18
C ILE A 80 -1.56 -12.63 -6.52
N ALA A 81 -2.86 -12.54 -6.82
CA ALA A 81 -3.42 -13.02 -8.08
C ALA A 81 -2.79 -12.34 -9.30
N LEU A 82 -2.55 -11.01 -9.24
CA LEU A 82 -1.86 -10.27 -10.28
C LEU A 82 -0.48 -10.88 -10.54
N PHE A 83 0.39 -10.96 -9.53
CA PHE A 83 1.76 -11.42 -9.72
C PHE A 83 1.85 -12.91 -10.07
N SER A 84 1.00 -13.76 -9.49
CA SER A 84 0.93 -15.18 -9.85
C SER A 84 0.45 -15.43 -11.28
N GLY A 85 -0.35 -14.51 -11.85
CA GLY A 85 -0.84 -14.60 -13.22
C GLY A 85 0.07 -13.95 -14.27
N LEU A 86 1.19 -13.33 -13.87
CA LEU A 86 2.13 -12.73 -14.83
C LEU A 86 3.07 -13.79 -15.41
N PRO A 87 3.32 -13.77 -16.74
CA PRO A 87 4.35 -14.60 -17.33
C PRO A 87 5.74 -14.09 -16.91
N GLU A 88 6.74 -14.96 -16.91
CA GLU A 88 8.06 -14.66 -16.33
C GLU A 88 8.73 -13.44 -16.97
N GLU A 89 8.61 -13.28 -18.29
CA GLU A 89 9.18 -12.14 -19.01
C GLU A 89 8.54 -10.80 -18.60
N ALA A 90 7.28 -10.81 -18.15
CA ALA A 90 6.63 -9.60 -17.67
C ALA A 90 7.24 -9.10 -16.35
N LEU A 91 7.78 -10.00 -15.52
CA LEU A 91 8.45 -9.62 -14.27
C LEU A 91 9.74 -8.81 -14.51
N GLY A 92 10.38 -9.03 -15.67
CA GLY A 92 11.57 -8.32 -16.11
C GLY A 92 11.30 -6.94 -16.72
N ARG A 93 10.05 -6.64 -17.10
CA ARG A 93 9.67 -5.35 -17.69
C ARG A 93 9.90 -4.21 -16.70
N ARG A 94 10.24 -3.05 -17.26
CA ARG A 94 10.58 -1.83 -16.51
C ARG A 94 9.74 -0.65 -17.00
N GLY A 95 9.50 0.28 -16.09
CA GLY A 95 8.95 1.59 -16.38
C GLY A 95 9.56 2.64 -15.46
N VAL A 96 9.09 3.88 -15.58
CA VAL A 96 9.47 4.98 -14.68
C VAL A 96 8.27 5.30 -13.81
N ALA A 97 8.45 5.26 -12.49
CA ALA A 97 7.44 5.65 -11.51
C ALA A 97 8.04 6.65 -10.55
N ASN A 98 7.34 7.77 -10.31
CA ASN A 98 7.84 8.85 -9.46
C ASN A 98 9.27 9.28 -9.84
N ASN A 99 9.52 9.46 -11.14
CA ASN A 99 10.83 9.80 -11.73
C ASN A 99 11.95 8.78 -11.49
N ASN A 100 11.65 7.58 -11.03
CA ASN A 100 12.62 6.53 -10.77
C ASN A 100 12.36 5.29 -11.63
N PRO A 101 13.40 4.67 -12.24
CA PRO A 101 13.23 3.42 -12.97
C PRO A 101 12.93 2.28 -11.99
N VAL A 102 11.92 1.47 -12.30
CA VAL A 102 11.51 0.34 -11.48
C VAL A 102 11.06 -0.83 -12.35
N SER A 103 11.37 -2.06 -11.94
CA SER A 103 10.85 -3.27 -12.59
C SER A 103 9.55 -3.76 -11.95
N VAL A 104 8.78 -4.55 -12.70
CA VAL A 104 7.59 -5.22 -12.17
C VAL A 104 7.95 -6.10 -10.97
N ARG A 105 9.06 -6.87 -11.06
CA ARG A 105 9.59 -7.65 -9.93
C ARG A 105 9.93 -6.79 -8.71
N ALA A 106 10.54 -5.62 -8.91
CA ALA A 106 10.88 -4.73 -7.81
C ALA A 106 9.63 -4.21 -7.10
N LEU A 107 8.55 -3.92 -7.83
CA LEU A 107 7.27 -3.50 -7.23
C LEU A 107 6.68 -4.55 -6.28
N ALA A 108 6.77 -5.85 -6.60
CA ALA A 108 6.35 -6.91 -5.69
C ALA A 108 7.12 -6.86 -4.35
N TRP A 109 8.45 -6.69 -4.42
CA TRP A 109 9.29 -6.58 -3.22
C TRP A 109 9.05 -5.29 -2.44
N ILE A 110 8.81 -4.18 -3.13
CA ILE A 110 8.48 -2.90 -2.51
C ILE A 110 7.16 -3.01 -1.72
N ILE A 111 6.13 -3.64 -2.28
CA ILE A 111 4.86 -3.89 -1.58
C ILE A 111 5.10 -4.68 -0.28
N ALA A 112 5.82 -5.79 -0.37
CA ALA A 112 6.10 -6.62 0.81
C ALA A 112 6.97 -5.89 1.86
N GLY A 113 7.95 -5.11 1.42
CA GLY A 113 8.80 -4.30 2.30
C GLY A 113 8.03 -3.17 2.99
N HIS A 114 7.12 -2.51 2.26
CA HIS A 114 6.28 -1.43 2.76
C HIS A 114 5.35 -1.91 3.88
N GLU A 115 4.67 -3.05 3.69
CA GLU A 115 3.85 -3.63 4.75
C GLU A 115 4.68 -3.98 5.99
N ARG A 116 5.84 -4.64 5.81
CA ARG A 116 6.73 -4.98 6.93
C ARG A 116 7.17 -3.75 7.72
N HIS A 117 7.46 -2.65 7.01
CA HIS A 117 7.82 -1.38 7.63
C HIS A 117 6.68 -0.83 8.50
N HIS A 118 5.45 -0.78 7.98
CA HIS A 118 4.32 -0.27 8.76
C HIS A 118 3.90 -1.20 9.90
N LEU A 119 4.01 -2.51 9.71
CA LEU A 119 3.77 -3.48 10.78
C LEU A 119 4.76 -3.30 11.94
N ALA A 120 6.04 -3.03 11.64
CA ALA A 120 7.03 -2.71 12.67
C ALA A 120 6.64 -1.43 13.43
N ILE A 121 6.27 -0.36 12.72
CA ILE A 121 5.79 0.89 13.33
C ILE A 121 4.59 0.65 14.25
N LEU A 122 3.59 -0.13 13.80
CA LEU A 122 2.42 -0.45 14.62
C LEU A 122 2.81 -1.18 15.91
N ARG A 123 3.69 -2.17 15.82
CA ARG A 123 4.17 -2.92 16.99
C ARG A 123 4.96 -2.05 17.96
N GLU A 124 5.88 -1.25 17.44
CA GLU A 124 6.83 -0.47 18.23
C GLU A 124 6.20 0.78 18.86
N ARG A 125 5.19 1.38 18.23
CA ARG A 125 4.68 2.72 18.61
C ARG A 125 3.22 2.75 19.00
N TYR A 126 2.41 1.76 18.59
CA TYR A 126 0.95 1.78 18.79
C TYR A 126 0.41 0.67 19.69
N LEU A 127 1.08 -0.48 19.73
CA LEU A 127 0.66 -1.65 20.49
C LEU A 127 1.42 -1.85 21.81
N VAL A 128 2.14 -0.82 22.24
CA VAL A 128 2.82 -0.74 23.53
C VAL A 128 1.79 -0.69 24.67
#